data_AF-A0A961RZI8-F1
#
_entry.id   AF-A0A961RZI8-F1
#
_cell.length_a   1.000
_cell.length_b   1.000
_cell.length_c   1.000
_cell.angle_alpha   90.00
_cell.angle_beta   90.00
_cell.angle_gamma   90.00
#
_symmetry.space_group_name_H-M   'P 1'
#
loop_
_entity.id
_entity.type
_entity.pdbx_description
1 polymer ?
#
loop_
_entity_poly.entity_id
_entity_poly.type
_entity_poly.pdbx_seq_one_letter_code
_entity_poly.pdbx_strand_id
1 'polypeptide(L)'
;PSRRRCTSISPVVDQLEREEAASVARRIIEAGDLPMVGGRSLEEIAGRLAEKFADRSEQPIDPKMKQTIEAYLDTKGVATEVIPALAAVGQSTGYGKAVTAYERRISAFEDQGLNPRRFMFSATFGREIEYYTGFTFQIEAELEGRLVAVAGGGRYDNLLSDMGSPIAVSAVGSAIHTDRLMAVLA
;
A
#
# COMPACT_ATOMS: atom_id res chain seq x y z
N PRO A 1 12.15 27.22 10.90
CA PRO A 1 11.35 26.80 9.72
C PRO A 1 9.85 26.87 10.04
N SER A 2 9.08 27.74 9.38
CA SER A 2 7.64 27.87 9.65
C SER A 2 6.92 26.58 9.24
N ARG A 3 6.35 25.86 10.23
CA ARG A 3 5.53 24.66 9.97
C ARG A 3 4.38 25.03 9.04
N ARG A 4 4.29 24.39 7.87
CA ARG A 4 3.26 24.65 6.85
C ARG A 4 1.88 24.54 7.49
N ARG A 5 1.00 25.53 7.29
CA ARG A 5 -0.40 25.44 7.72
C ARG A 5 -1.12 24.50 6.75
N CYS A 6 -1.65 23.39 7.25
CA CYS A 6 -2.35 22.40 6.43
C CYS A 6 -3.88 22.49 6.57
N THR A 7 -4.40 23.09 7.64
CA THR A 7 -5.86 23.20 7.90
C THR A 7 -6.22 24.48 8.66
N SER A 8 -7.52 24.81 8.73
CA SER A 8 -8.04 25.97 9.47
C SER A 8 -7.76 25.93 10.98
N ILE A 9 -7.58 24.73 11.55
CA ILE A 9 -7.28 24.53 12.98
C ILE A 9 -5.77 24.49 13.27
N SER A 10 -4.89 24.70 12.27
CA SER A 10 -3.44 24.73 12.49
C SER A 10 -2.99 25.69 13.61
N PRO A 11 -3.54 26.92 13.76
CA PRO A 11 -3.17 27.81 14.87
C PRO A 11 -3.57 27.28 16.25
N VAL A 12 -4.61 26.45 16.32
CA VAL A 12 -5.06 25.78 17.56
C VAL A 12 -4.11 24.64 17.91
N VAL A 13 -3.76 23.83 16.91
CA VAL A 13 -2.78 22.75 17.05
C VAL A 13 -1.41 23.28 17.51
N ASP A 14 -0.98 24.44 17.02
CA ASP A 14 0.30 25.06 17.41
C ASP A 14 0.35 25.50 18.90
N GLN A 15 -0.81 25.70 19.55
CA GLN A 15 -0.85 26.03 20.99
C GLN A 15 -0.41 24.85 21.87
N LEU A 16 -0.53 23.62 21.36
CA LEU A 16 -0.15 22.40 22.11
C LEU A 16 1.36 22.27 22.31
N GLU A 17 2.19 23.13 21.69
CA GLU A 17 3.62 23.22 22.00
C GLU A 17 3.89 23.70 23.43
N ARG A 18 2.92 24.39 24.04
CA ARG A 18 3.07 25.03 25.37
C ARG A 18 1.98 24.65 26.36
N GLU A 19 0.92 24.02 25.90
CA GLU A 19 -0.29 23.81 26.68
C GLU A 19 -0.89 22.43 26.43
N GLU A 20 -1.58 21.88 27.43
CA GLU A 20 -2.26 20.60 27.28
C GLU A 20 -3.49 20.69 26.37
N ALA A 21 -3.71 19.65 25.56
CA ALA A 21 -4.79 19.60 24.58
C ALA A 21 -6.18 19.84 25.18
N ALA A 22 -6.43 19.35 26.40
CA ALA A 22 -7.70 19.53 27.11
C ALA A 22 -7.94 21.00 27.49
N SER A 23 -6.90 21.71 27.91
CA SER A 23 -6.97 23.14 28.26
C SER A 23 -7.21 24.00 27.02
N VAL A 24 -6.53 23.69 25.92
CA VAL A 24 -6.72 24.38 24.63
C VAL A 24 -8.12 24.13 24.08
N ALA A 25 -8.58 22.86 24.09
CA ALA A 25 -9.92 22.50 23.62
C ALA A 25 -11.02 23.20 24.43
N ARG A 26 -10.91 23.20 25.77
CA ARG A 26 -11.89 23.87 26.65
C ARG A 26 -11.98 25.36 26.35
N ARG A 27 -10.84 26.05 26.27
CA ARG A 27 -10.78 27.49 26.00
C ARG A 27 -11.45 27.85 24.69
N ILE A 28 -11.25 27.07 23.64
CA ILE A 28 -11.81 27.36 22.31
C ILE A 28 -13.32 27.15 22.28
N ILE A 29 -13.80 26.09 22.94
CA ILE A 29 -15.23 25.83 23.05
C ILE A 29 -15.92 26.96 23.82
N GLU A 30 -15.34 27.37 24.96
CA GLU A 30 -15.88 28.45 25.80
C GLU A 30 -15.81 29.82 25.12
N ALA A 31 -14.68 30.17 24.49
CA ALA A 31 -14.49 31.47 23.85
C ALA A 31 -15.29 31.63 22.54
N GLY A 32 -15.58 30.52 21.87
CA GLY A 32 -16.34 30.50 20.61
C GLY A 32 -17.85 30.29 20.80
N ASP A 33 -18.33 30.13 22.04
CA ASP A 33 -19.70 29.68 22.36
C ASP A 33 -20.13 28.50 21.47
N LEU A 34 -19.20 27.56 21.26
CA LEU A 34 -19.40 26.47 20.32
C LEU A 34 -20.31 25.43 20.98
N PRO A 35 -21.49 25.13 20.40
CA PRO A 35 -22.33 24.09 20.95
C PRO A 35 -21.59 22.74 20.88
N MET A 36 -21.75 21.93 21.93
CA MET A 36 -21.30 20.55 21.92
C MET A 36 -22.22 19.72 21.01
N VAL A 37 -21.99 19.80 19.70
CA VAL A 37 -22.79 19.11 18.68
C VAL A 37 -22.27 17.68 18.48
N GLY A 38 -23.16 16.69 18.49
CA GLY A 38 -22.84 15.33 18.03
C GLY A 38 -22.26 14.38 19.08
N GLY A 39 -22.42 14.67 20.38
CA GLY A 39 -22.20 13.70 21.46
C GLY A 39 -20.74 13.41 21.84
N ARG A 40 -19.77 14.09 21.23
CA ARG A 40 -18.36 13.94 21.60
C ARG A 40 -18.06 14.64 22.91
N SER A 41 -17.33 13.98 23.80
CA SER A 41 -16.84 14.59 25.03
C SER A 41 -15.70 15.58 24.76
N LEU A 42 -15.45 16.47 25.72
CA LEU A 42 -14.27 17.34 25.69
C LEU A 42 -12.96 16.53 25.56
N GLU A 43 -12.91 15.37 26.20
CA GLU A 43 -11.75 14.49 26.20
C GLU A 43 -11.51 13.88 24.81
N GLU A 44 -12.56 13.46 24.10
CA GLU A 44 -12.44 12.97 22.72
C GLU A 44 -11.97 14.08 21.77
N ILE A 45 -12.46 15.31 21.98
CA ILE A 45 -12.02 16.49 21.20
C ILE A 45 -10.54 16.78 21.48
N ALA A 46 -10.14 16.78 22.75
CA ALA A 46 -8.76 16.99 23.17
C ALA A 46 -7.82 15.90 22.64
N GLY A 47 -8.25 14.63 22.70
CA GLY A 47 -7.49 13.49 22.18
C GLY A 47 -7.21 13.64 20.69
N ARG A 48 -8.22 13.96 19.88
CA ARG A 48 -8.03 14.22 18.44
C ARG A 48 -7.16 15.45 18.17
N LEU A 49 -7.21 16.46 19.03
CA LEU A 49 -6.34 17.63 18.91
C LEU A 49 -4.88 17.26 19.20
N ALA A 50 -4.65 16.42 20.20
CA ALA A 50 -3.34 15.87 20.52
C ALA A 50 -2.79 14.96 19.41
N GLU A 51 -3.61 14.07 18.84
CA GLU A 51 -3.25 13.25 17.67
C GLU A 51 -2.77 14.12 16.51
N LYS A 52 -3.51 15.20 16.18
CA LYS A 52 -3.12 16.13 15.12
C LYS A 52 -1.82 16.89 15.42
N PHE A 53 -1.57 17.19 16.69
CA PHE A 53 -0.32 17.81 17.11
C PHE A 53 0.85 16.82 17.02
N ALA A 54 0.63 15.56 17.41
CA ALA A 54 1.59 14.49 17.28
C ALA A 54 1.97 14.27 15.81
N ASP A 55 0.99 14.09 14.91
CA ASP A 55 1.22 13.96 13.46
C ASP A 55 2.02 15.13 12.87
N ARG A 56 1.73 16.36 13.33
CA ARG A 56 2.39 17.58 12.84
C ARG A 56 3.79 17.76 13.42
N SER A 57 4.03 17.23 14.61
CA SER A 57 5.31 17.30 15.31
C SER A 57 6.19 16.09 15.05
N GLU A 58 5.66 15.09 14.36
CA GLU A 58 6.38 13.89 13.96
C GLU A 58 7.59 14.26 13.09
N GLN A 59 8.68 13.53 13.29
CA GLN A 59 9.87 13.73 12.49
C GLN A 59 9.65 13.14 11.09
N PRO A 60 10.10 13.83 10.03
CA PRO A 60 10.12 13.23 8.71
C PRO A 60 10.87 11.89 8.75
N ILE A 61 10.38 10.91 8.00
CA ILE A 61 11.10 9.64 7.83
C ILE A 61 12.54 9.91 7.38
N ASP A 62 13.45 9.06 7.83
CA ASP A 62 14.87 9.13 7.45
C ASP A 62 14.99 9.26 5.92
N PRO A 63 15.71 10.28 5.39
CA PRO A 63 15.91 10.45 3.96
C PRO A 63 16.41 9.19 3.24
N LYS A 64 17.23 8.37 3.90
CA LYS A 64 17.70 7.08 3.38
C LYS A 64 16.57 6.07 3.29
N MET A 65 15.71 6.01 4.30
CA MET A 65 14.51 5.15 4.28
C MET A 65 13.58 5.56 3.14
N LYS A 66 13.34 6.87 2.99
CA LYS A 66 12.56 7.42 1.88
C LYS A 66 13.15 6.98 0.53
N GLN A 67 14.46 7.15 0.34
CA GLN A 67 15.15 6.76 -0.88
C GLN A 67 15.02 5.25 -1.17
N THR A 68 15.11 4.39 -0.15
CA THR A 68 14.89 2.95 -0.29
C THR A 68 13.47 2.63 -0.74
N ILE A 69 12.46 3.29 -0.16
CA ILE A 69 11.06 3.12 -0.56
C ILE A 69 10.86 3.56 -2.02
N GLU A 70 11.36 4.75 -2.39
CA GLU A 70 11.27 5.26 -3.76
C GLU A 70 11.97 4.32 -4.75
N ALA A 71 13.18 3.85 -4.44
CA ALA A 71 13.90 2.89 -5.28
C ALA A 71 13.13 1.58 -5.51
N TYR A 72 12.46 1.06 -4.48
CA TYR A 72 11.58 -0.10 -4.63
C TYR A 72 10.38 0.21 -5.54
N LEU A 73 9.66 1.29 -5.27
CA LEU A 73 8.44 1.66 -5.99
C LEU A 73 8.70 1.97 -7.47
N ASP A 74 9.89 2.47 -7.80
CA ASP A 74 10.30 2.74 -9.18
C ASP A 74 10.75 1.48 -9.95
N THR A 75 10.89 0.32 -9.28
CA THR A 75 11.32 -0.91 -9.92
C THR A 75 10.20 -1.48 -10.80
N LYS A 76 10.41 -1.40 -12.11
CA LYS A 76 9.57 -1.98 -13.16
C LYS A 76 10.41 -2.38 -14.36
N GLY A 77 10.01 -3.41 -15.09
CA GLY A 77 10.76 -3.88 -16.26
C GLY A 77 10.58 -5.37 -16.53
N VAL A 78 11.38 -5.91 -17.45
CA VAL A 78 11.31 -7.32 -17.84
C VAL A 78 11.55 -8.19 -16.62
N ALA A 79 10.68 -9.18 -16.41
CA ALA A 79 10.66 -9.97 -15.18
C ALA A 79 12.02 -10.65 -14.87
N THR A 80 12.76 -11.06 -15.90
CA THR A 80 14.11 -11.63 -15.77
C THR A 80 15.21 -10.61 -15.47
N GLU A 81 14.99 -9.34 -15.81
CA GLU A 81 16.02 -8.29 -15.78
C GLU A 81 15.95 -7.41 -14.52
N VAL A 82 14.81 -7.40 -13.82
CA VAL A 82 14.62 -6.59 -12.59
C VAL A 82 15.32 -7.16 -11.35
N ILE A 83 15.82 -8.40 -11.40
CA ILE A 83 16.40 -9.11 -10.25
C ILE A 83 17.58 -8.33 -9.62
N PRO A 84 18.58 -7.83 -10.37
CA PRO A 84 19.67 -7.04 -9.79
C PRO A 84 19.17 -5.73 -9.16
N ALA A 85 18.18 -5.08 -9.77
CA ALA A 85 17.58 -3.85 -9.23
C ALA A 85 16.86 -4.14 -7.90
N LEU A 86 16.08 -5.22 -7.82
CA LEU A 86 15.44 -5.67 -6.60
C LEU A 86 16.48 -5.99 -5.51
N ALA A 87 17.56 -6.68 -5.83
CA ALA A 87 18.63 -7.01 -4.87
C ALA A 87 19.33 -5.76 -4.32
N ALA A 88 19.40 -4.66 -5.09
CA ALA A 88 20.03 -3.41 -4.68
C ALA A 88 19.18 -2.57 -3.71
N VAL A 89 17.86 -2.79 -3.65
CA VAL A 89 16.93 -2.01 -2.80
C VAL A 89 17.23 -2.18 -1.30
N GLY A 90 17.50 -3.42 -0.86
CA GLY A 90 17.64 -3.70 0.57
C GLY A 90 18.19 -5.09 0.86
N GLN A 91 18.69 -5.26 2.09
CA GLN A 91 19.40 -6.48 2.52
C GLN A 91 18.80 -7.12 3.78
N SER A 92 17.59 -6.72 4.18
CA SER A 92 16.94 -7.36 5.34
C SER A 92 16.64 -8.82 5.03
N THR A 93 16.71 -9.69 6.04
CA THR A 93 16.46 -11.13 5.88
C THR A 93 15.08 -11.41 5.26
N GLY A 94 14.06 -10.65 5.65
CA GLY A 94 12.71 -10.78 5.10
C GLY A 94 12.64 -10.39 3.63
N TYR A 95 13.24 -9.25 3.27
CA TYR A 95 13.27 -8.78 1.88
C TYR A 95 14.10 -9.70 0.97
N GLY A 96 15.28 -10.14 1.42
CA GLY A 96 16.11 -11.08 0.67
C GLY A 96 15.39 -12.40 0.37
N LYS A 97 14.63 -12.94 1.34
CA LYS A 97 13.77 -14.11 1.10
C LYS A 97 12.71 -13.87 0.02
N ALA A 98 12.12 -12.68 -0.04
CA ALA A 98 11.14 -12.32 -1.06
C ALA A 98 11.78 -12.22 -2.45
N VAL A 99 12.98 -11.63 -2.56
CA VAL A 99 13.75 -11.57 -3.82
C VAL A 99 14.13 -12.98 -4.29
N THR A 100 14.64 -13.84 -3.40
CA THR A 100 14.94 -15.25 -3.76
C THR A 100 13.68 -16.02 -4.16
N ALA A 101 12.54 -15.79 -3.50
CA ALA A 101 11.27 -16.42 -3.90
C ALA A 101 10.79 -15.94 -5.28
N TYR A 102 11.04 -14.67 -5.62
CA TYR A 102 10.78 -14.12 -6.95
C TYR A 102 11.69 -14.78 -8.01
N GLU A 103 13.00 -14.83 -7.77
CA GLU A 103 13.96 -15.49 -8.67
C GLU A 103 13.58 -16.95 -8.97
N ARG A 104 13.27 -17.73 -7.92
CA ARG A 104 12.81 -19.12 -8.07
C ARG A 104 11.55 -19.25 -8.92
N ARG A 105 10.63 -18.28 -8.82
CA ARG A 105 9.40 -18.28 -9.62
C ARG A 105 9.69 -18.04 -11.09
N ILE A 106 10.62 -17.12 -11.39
CA ILE A 106 11.05 -16.86 -12.77
C ILE A 106 11.67 -18.13 -13.38
N SER A 107 12.57 -18.80 -12.66
CA SER A 107 13.12 -20.09 -13.12
C SER A 107 12.04 -21.15 -13.30
N ALA A 108 11.11 -21.28 -12.35
CA ALA A 108 10.02 -22.24 -12.45
C ALA A 108 9.11 -21.98 -13.65
N PHE A 109 8.90 -20.72 -14.05
CA PHE A 109 8.16 -20.41 -15.28
C PHE A 109 8.89 -20.90 -16.53
N GLU A 110 10.22 -20.71 -16.60
CA GLU A 110 11.04 -21.24 -17.71
C GLU A 110 10.99 -22.78 -17.75
N ASP A 111 11.10 -23.45 -16.59
CA ASP A 111 11.03 -24.90 -16.47
C ASP A 111 9.68 -25.48 -16.93
N GLN A 112 8.60 -24.68 -16.85
CA GLN A 112 7.27 -25.03 -17.35
C GLN A 112 7.05 -24.63 -18.82
N GLY A 113 8.08 -24.18 -19.53
CA GLY A 113 8.01 -23.79 -20.94
C GLY A 113 7.41 -22.41 -21.21
N LEU A 114 7.22 -21.59 -20.18
CA LEU A 114 6.84 -20.19 -20.34
C LEU A 114 8.08 -19.36 -20.71
N ASN A 115 7.85 -18.14 -21.20
CA ASN A 115 8.91 -17.20 -21.53
C ASN A 115 8.82 -15.93 -20.65
N PRO A 116 9.45 -15.90 -19.46
CA PRO A 116 9.43 -14.76 -18.57
C PRO A 116 10.08 -13.49 -19.13
N ARG A 117 10.84 -13.59 -20.23
CA ARG A 117 11.36 -12.41 -20.94
C ARG A 117 10.25 -11.59 -21.60
N ARG A 118 9.05 -12.15 -21.74
CA ARG A 118 7.85 -11.46 -22.19
C ARG A 118 6.97 -10.96 -21.04
N PHE A 119 7.34 -11.24 -19.78
CA PHE A 119 6.57 -10.83 -18.61
C PHE A 119 7.10 -9.50 -18.08
N MET A 120 6.19 -8.69 -17.54
CA MET A 120 6.53 -7.41 -16.94
C MET A 120 6.36 -7.48 -15.43
N PHE A 121 7.39 -7.02 -14.71
CA PHE A 121 7.33 -6.78 -13.27
C PHE A 121 7.02 -5.31 -13.01
N SER A 122 6.23 -5.06 -11.97
CA SER A 122 6.02 -3.73 -11.39
C SER A 122 5.84 -3.85 -9.88
N ALA A 123 6.68 -3.17 -9.11
CA ALA A 123 6.59 -3.13 -7.64
C ALA A 123 5.30 -2.47 -7.13
N THR A 124 4.62 -1.69 -7.98
CA THR A 124 3.38 -0.99 -7.63
C THR A 124 2.12 -1.74 -8.04
N PHE A 125 2.25 -2.86 -8.73
CA PHE A 125 1.11 -3.66 -9.15
C PHE A 125 0.42 -4.36 -7.97
N GLY A 126 -0.91 -4.38 -7.95
CA GLY A 126 -1.72 -5.12 -6.97
C GLY A 126 -1.87 -4.46 -5.60
N ARG A 127 -1.38 -3.22 -5.38
CA ARG A 127 -1.50 -2.52 -4.08
C ARG A 127 -2.94 -2.26 -3.63
N GLU A 128 -3.88 -2.20 -4.56
CA GLU A 128 -5.31 -1.97 -4.26
C GLU A 128 -6.03 -3.27 -3.85
N ILE A 129 -5.36 -4.43 -3.88
CA ILE A 129 -5.98 -5.74 -3.66
C ILE A 129 -5.46 -6.35 -2.36
N GLU A 130 -6.08 -5.98 -1.25
CA GLU A 130 -5.62 -6.30 0.11
C GLU A 130 -5.70 -7.79 0.49
N TYR A 131 -6.43 -8.62 -0.27
CA TYR A 131 -6.58 -10.05 0.05
C TYR A 131 -5.43 -10.95 -0.45
N TYR A 132 -4.53 -10.44 -1.31
CA TYR A 132 -3.40 -11.22 -1.77
C TYR A 132 -2.24 -11.18 -0.76
N THR A 133 -1.66 -12.36 -0.48
CA THR A 133 -0.61 -12.56 0.52
C THR A 133 0.79 -12.71 -0.11
N GLY A 134 0.90 -12.61 -1.44
CA GLY A 134 2.16 -12.84 -2.13
C GLY A 134 2.11 -12.52 -3.62
N PHE A 135 2.48 -13.50 -4.45
CA PHE A 135 2.52 -13.34 -5.92
C PHE A 135 1.15 -12.96 -6.48
N THR A 136 1.13 -11.94 -7.34
CA THR A 136 -0.04 -11.51 -8.10
C THR A 136 0.35 -11.32 -9.56
N PHE A 137 -0.61 -11.46 -10.45
CA PHE A 137 -0.40 -11.27 -11.89
C PHE A 137 -1.68 -10.83 -12.59
N GLN A 138 -1.48 -10.23 -13.76
CA GLN A 138 -2.52 -9.91 -14.72
C GLN A 138 -2.05 -10.34 -16.11
N ILE A 139 -2.98 -10.82 -16.91
CA ILE A 139 -2.77 -11.11 -18.33
C ILE A 139 -3.51 -10.04 -19.11
N GLU A 140 -2.77 -9.34 -19.95
CA GLU A 140 -3.28 -8.29 -20.82
C GLU A 140 -3.19 -8.73 -22.26
N ALA A 141 -4.14 -8.27 -23.06
CA ALA A 141 -4.12 -8.45 -24.50
C ALA A 141 -4.51 -7.14 -25.19
N GLU A 142 -4.09 -6.99 -26.44
CA GLU A 142 -4.44 -5.82 -27.24
C GLU A 142 -5.87 -5.94 -27.78
N LEU A 143 -6.66 -4.89 -27.60
CA LEU A 143 -7.99 -4.71 -28.16
C LEU A 143 -8.08 -3.26 -28.66
N GLU A 144 -8.28 -3.09 -29.97
CA GLU A 144 -8.42 -1.77 -30.60
C GLU A 144 -7.26 -0.79 -30.25
N GLY A 145 -6.02 -1.29 -30.23
CA GLY A 145 -4.83 -0.49 -29.90
C GLY A 145 -4.68 -0.15 -28.41
N ARG A 146 -5.43 -0.80 -27.52
CA ARG A 146 -5.31 -0.64 -26.06
C ARG A 146 -5.06 -1.98 -25.39
N LEU A 147 -4.26 -1.98 -24.32
CA LEU A 147 -4.12 -3.16 -23.47
C LEU A 147 -5.33 -3.29 -22.55
N VAL A 148 -5.97 -4.45 -22.57
CA VAL A 148 -7.10 -4.80 -21.71
C VAL A 148 -6.76 -6.02 -20.86
N ALA A 149 -7.09 -5.95 -19.57
CA ALA A 149 -6.93 -7.07 -18.65
C ALA A 149 -7.97 -8.18 -18.96
N VAL A 150 -7.51 -9.31 -19.45
CA VAL A 150 -8.35 -10.48 -19.82
C VAL A 150 -8.37 -11.55 -18.74
N ALA A 151 -7.34 -11.62 -17.88
CA ALA A 151 -7.32 -12.48 -16.71
C ALA A 151 -6.44 -11.88 -15.61
N GLY A 152 -6.64 -12.32 -14.38
CA GLY A 152 -5.83 -11.91 -13.24
C GLY A 152 -5.88 -12.93 -12.12
N GLY A 153 -4.89 -12.92 -11.25
CA GLY A 153 -4.79 -13.91 -10.19
C GLY A 153 -3.66 -13.64 -9.20
N GLY A 154 -3.53 -14.54 -8.24
CA GLY A 154 -2.49 -14.43 -7.23
C GLY A 154 -2.65 -15.42 -6.09
N ARG A 155 -1.75 -15.31 -5.10
CA ARG A 155 -1.71 -16.11 -3.88
C ARG A 155 -2.50 -15.41 -2.77
N TYR A 156 -3.40 -16.13 -2.11
CA TYR A 156 -4.31 -15.62 -1.07
C TYR A 156 -4.43 -16.63 0.08
N ASP A 157 -3.37 -16.73 0.88
CA ASP A 157 -3.25 -17.76 1.92
C ASP A 157 -4.22 -17.58 3.11
N ASN A 158 -4.70 -16.36 3.33
CA ASN A 158 -5.56 -16.04 4.47
C ASN A 158 -7.05 -16.14 4.15
N LEU A 159 -7.43 -16.11 2.87
CA LEU A 159 -8.83 -15.97 2.44
C LEU A 159 -9.75 -17.03 3.05
N LEU A 160 -9.34 -18.30 3.05
CA LEU A 160 -10.18 -19.37 3.58
C LEU A 160 -10.29 -19.31 5.11
N SER A 161 -9.23 -18.89 5.80
CA SER A 161 -9.26 -18.66 7.25
C SER A 161 -10.20 -17.50 7.61
N ASP A 162 -10.14 -16.41 6.85
CA ASP A 162 -11.02 -15.24 7.01
C ASP A 162 -12.50 -15.60 6.76
N MET A 163 -12.75 -16.63 5.96
CA MET A 163 -14.09 -17.21 5.70
C MET A 163 -14.51 -18.29 6.71
N GLY A 164 -13.72 -18.56 7.74
CA GLY A 164 -14.07 -19.50 8.81
C GLY A 164 -13.53 -20.92 8.64
N SER A 165 -12.54 -21.13 7.77
CA SER A 165 -11.82 -22.41 7.74
C SER A 165 -11.15 -22.68 9.09
N PRO A 166 -11.30 -23.88 9.69
CA PRO A 166 -10.67 -24.23 10.96
C PRO A 166 -9.17 -24.48 10.84
N ILE A 167 -8.64 -24.53 9.61
CA ILE A 167 -7.23 -24.74 9.31
C ILE A 167 -6.75 -23.69 8.31
N ALA A 168 -5.50 -23.26 8.46
CA ALA A 168 -4.85 -22.39 7.49
C ALA A 168 -4.57 -23.15 6.19
N VAL A 169 -5.06 -22.65 5.06
CA VAL A 169 -4.91 -23.27 3.75
C VAL A 169 -4.31 -22.27 2.77
N SER A 170 -3.07 -22.54 2.34
CA SER A 170 -2.46 -21.78 1.24
C SER A 170 -3.25 -21.97 -0.06
N ALA A 171 -3.58 -20.87 -0.73
CA ALA A 171 -4.34 -20.89 -1.97
C ALA A 171 -3.74 -19.96 -3.03
N VAL A 172 -3.87 -20.37 -4.29
CA VAL A 172 -3.51 -19.59 -5.47
C VAL A 172 -4.53 -19.89 -6.55
N GLY A 173 -4.87 -18.87 -7.34
CA GLY A 173 -5.86 -19.01 -8.40
C GLY A 173 -5.95 -17.79 -9.27
N SER A 174 -6.86 -17.83 -10.23
CA SER A 174 -7.06 -16.81 -11.24
C SER A 174 -8.49 -16.80 -11.75
N ALA A 175 -8.93 -15.65 -12.23
CA ALA A 175 -10.19 -15.47 -12.92
C ALA A 175 -9.96 -14.95 -14.34
N ILE A 176 -10.84 -15.34 -15.26
CA ILE A 176 -10.83 -14.92 -16.66
C ILE A 176 -12.06 -14.03 -16.87
N HIS A 177 -11.85 -12.86 -17.46
CA HIS A 177 -12.94 -12.00 -17.94
C HIS A 177 -13.41 -12.53 -19.29
N THR A 178 -14.38 -13.43 -19.29
CA THR A 178 -14.87 -14.12 -20.50
C THR A 178 -15.26 -13.14 -21.61
N ASP A 179 -15.99 -12.06 -21.29
CA ASP A 179 -16.43 -11.10 -22.28
C ASP A 179 -15.26 -10.36 -22.94
N ARG A 180 -14.24 -9.99 -22.15
CA ARG A 180 -13.03 -9.32 -22.65
C ARG A 180 -12.16 -10.26 -23.46
N LEU A 181 -12.05 -11.51 -23.01
CA LEU A 181 -11.34 -12.55 -23.75
C LEU A 181 -12.00 -12.79 -25.11
N MET A 182 -13.32 -12.91 -25.14
CA MET A 182 -14.06 -13.07 -26.39
C MET A 182 -13.89 -11.87 -27.32
N ALA A 183 -13.89 -10.64 -26.79
CA ALA A 183 -13.67 -9.43 -27.59
C ALA A 183 -12.27 -9.38 -28.23
N VAL A 184 -11.24 -9.86 -27.52
CA VAL A 184 -9.85 -9.92 -28.01
C VAL A 184 -9.65 -11.03 -29.04
N LEU A 185 -10.45 -12.10 -28.99
CA LEU A 185 -10.34 -13.25 -29.89
C LEU A 185 -11.19 -13.10 -31.17
N ALA A 186 -12.10 -12.13 -31.21
CA ALA A 186 -13.00 -11.85 -32.33
C ALA A 186 -12.29 -11.10 -33.47
#